data_AF-A0A947BVW0-F1
#
_entry.id   AF-A0A947BVW0-F1
#
_cell.length_a   1.000
_cell.length_b   1.000
_cell.length_c   1.000
_cell.angle_alpha   90.00
_cell.angle_beta   90.00
_cell.angle_gamma   90.00
#
_symmetry.space_group_name_H-M   'P 1'
#
loop_
_entity.id
_entity.type
_entity.pdbx_description
1 polymer ?
#
loop_
_entity_poly.entity_id
_entity_poly.type
_entity_poly.pdbx_seq_one_letter_code
_entity_poly.pdbx_strand_id
1 'polypeptide(L)' 'MPMKYRTRIYYSEADKTLMWDRWQAGDSLHEIARLFDRHHSSVRGILAETAGIRPPPRRRSRLAPTLA' A
#
# COMPACT_ATOMS: atom_id res chain seq x y z
N MET A 1 9.68 31.73 3.28
CA MET A 1 9.16 30.59 4.06
C MET A 1 9.38 29.33 3.25
N PRO A 2 10.29 28.41 3.61
CA PRO A 2 10.51 27.19 2.81
C PRO A 2 9.26 26.32 2.86
N MET A 3 8.71 25.97 1.70
CA MET A 3 7.60 25.04 1.60
C MET A 3 8.05 23.67 2.09
N LYS A 4 7.59 23.27 3.28
CA LYS A 4 7.94 22.00 3.89
C LYS A 4 7.09 20.89 3.23
N TYR A 5 7.58 20.37 2.11
CA TYR A 5 6.92 19.26 1.44
C TYR A 5 6.96 18.02 2.34
N ARG A 6 5.81 17.38 2.49
CA ARG A 6 5.68 16.17 3.29
C ARG A 6 6.38 15.03 2.55
N THR A 7 7.35 14.38 3.17
CA THR A 7 8.13 13.29 2.56
C THR A 7 7.19 12.18 2.09
N ARG A 8 7.33 11.76 0.83
CA ARG A 8 6.56 10.65 0.25
C ARG A 8 6.99 9.36 0.94
N ILE A 9 6.06 8.70 1.62
CA ILE A 9 6.31 7.42 2.27
C ILE A 9 5.91 6.32 1.30
N TYR A 10 6.83 5.37 1.10
CA TYR A 10 6.58 4.17 0.33
C TYR A 10 6.24 3.05 1.30
N TYR A 11 5.06 2.45 1.14
CA TYR A 11 4.69 1.24 1.87
C TYR A 11 5.45 0.06 1.28
N SER A 12 6.11 -0.72 2.13
CA SER A 12 6.72 -1.97 1.73
C SER A 12 5.65 -2.99 1.33
N GLU A 13 6.04 -4.08 0.66
CA GLU A 13 5.08 -5.17 0.40
C GLU A 13 4.55 -5.81 1.69
N ALA A 14 5.36 -5.83 2.76
CA ALA A 14 4.94 -6.28 4.08
C ALA A 14 3.86 -5.36 4.70
N ASP A 15 4.03 -4.04 4.56
CA ASP A 15 3.03 -3.08 5.05
C ASP A 15 1.71 -3.22 4.27
N LYS A 16 1.80 -3.37 2.94
CA LYS A 16 0.62 -3.59 2.08
C LYS A 16 -0.09 -4.89 2.42
N THR A 17 0.65 -5.98 2.64
CA THR A 17 0.05 -7.27 3.03
C THR A 17 -0.67 -7.16 4.36
N LEU A 18 -0.06 -6.52 5.37
CA LEU A 18 -0.70 -6.27 6.66
C LEU A 18 -1.98 -5.41 6.52
N MET A 19 -1.95 -4.34 5.71
CA MET A 19 -3.14 -3.54 5.41
C MET A 19 -4.27 -4.38 4.81
N TRP A 20 -3.93 -5.27 3.87
CA TRP A 20 -4.88 -6.17 3.24
C TRP A 20 -5.44 -7.24 4.19
N ASP A 21 -4.61 -7.82 5.06
CA ASP A 21 -5.06 -8.82 6.03
C ASP A 21 -6.07 -8.20 7.01
N ARG A 22 -5.79 -6.98 7.48
CA ARG A 22 -6.70 -6.19 8.34
C ARG A 22 -8.01 -5.83 7.62
N TRP A 23 -7.91 -5.40 6.37
CA TRP A 23 -9.08 -5.09 5.54
C TRP A 23 -9.97 -6.33 5.30
N GLN A 24 -9.35 -7.49 5.05
CA GLN A 24 -10.09 -8.76 4.93
C GLN A 24 -10.68 -9.22 6.27
N ALA A 25 -10.03 -8.92 7.40
CA ALA A 25 -10.58 -9.16 8.72
C ALA A 25 -11.79 -8.28 9.06
N GLY A 26 -12.06 -7.24 8.26
CA GLY A 26 -13.18 -6.32 8.45
C GLY A 26 -12.82 -5.04 9.22
N ASP A 27 -11.53 -4.79 9.47
CA ASP A 27 -11.09 -3.57 10.15
C ASP A 27 -11.40 -2.33 9.29
N SER A 28 -11.77 -1.24 9.96
CA SER A 28 -12.06 0.02 9.28
C SER A 28 -10.78 0.68 8.74
N LEU A 29 -10.90 1.47 7.68
CA LEU A 29 -9.78 2.27 7.14
C LEU A 29 -9.09 3.14 8.20
N HIS A 30 -9.84 3.58 9.22
CA HIS A 30 -9.34 4.39 10.32
C HIS A 30 -8.49 3.59 11.30
N GLU A 31 -8.85 2.36 11.61
CA GLU A 31 -8.06 1.47 12.48
C GLU A 31 -6.79 1.03 11.77
N ILE A 32 -6.89 0.64 10.50
CA ILE A 32 -5.73 0.27 9.68
C ILE A 32 -4.76 1.45 9.63
N ALA A 33 -5.25 2.67 9.36
CA ALA A 33 -4.39 3.85 9.29
C ALA A 33 -3.78 4.24 10.65
N ARG A 34 -4.49 4.00 11.76
CA ARG A 34 -3.97 4.21 13.12
C ARG A 34 -2.76 3.31 13.41
N LEU A 35 -2.72 2.08 12.91
CA LEU A 35 -1.57 1.18 13.08
C LEU A 35 -0.30 1.72 12.43
N PHE A 36 -0.44 2.45 11.32
CA PHE A 36 0.69 3.06 10.61
C PHE A 36 0.99 4.49 11.10
N ASP A 37 0.24 5.01 12.07
CA ASP A 37 0.28 6.42 12.50
C ASP A 37 0.08 7.40 11.31
N ARG A 38 -0.86 7.06 10.41
CA ARG A 38 -1.15 7.82 9.18
C ARG A 38 -2.61 8.19 9.02
N HIS A 39 -2.85 9.08 8.07
CA HIS A 39 -4.19 9.45 7.64
C HIS A 39 -4.79 8.36 6.74
N HIS A 40 -6.06 8.05 6.95
CA HIS A 40 -6.79 6.97 6.25
C HIS A 40 -6.86 7.17 4.72
N SER A 41 -6.63 8.38 4.22
CA SER A 41 -6.60 8.68 2.79
C SER A 41 -5.53 7.88 2.04
N SER A 42 -4.38 7.59 2.66
CA SER A 42 -3.33 6.78 2.04
C SER A 42 -3.74 5.32 1.89
N VAL A 43 -4.34 4.73 2.93
CA VAL A 43 -4.83 3.35 2.92
C VAL A 43 -5.97 3.20 1.92
N ARG A 44 -6.90 4.16 1.91
CA ARG A 44 -7.98 4.23 0.91
C ARG A 44 -7.43 4.26 -0.51
N GLY A 45 -6.38 5.06 -0.77
CA GLY A 45 -5.77 5.14 -2.10
C GLY A 45 -5.24 3.79 -2.58
N ILE A 46 -4.55 3.05 -1.71
CA ILE A 46 -3.99 1.72 -2.03
C ILE A 46 -5.09 0.68 -2.29
N LEU A 47 -6.13 0.67 -1.45
CA LEU A 47 -7.25 -0.26 -1.60
C LEU A 47 -8.11 0.08 -2.82
N ALA A 48 -8.35 1.38 -3.07
CA ALA A 48 -9.12 1.87 -4.21
C ALA A 48 -8.39 1.66 -5.54
N GLU A 49 -7.07 1.79 -5.58
CA GLU A 49 -6.25 1.51 -6.77
C GLU A 49 -6.42 0.04 -7.24
N THR A 50 -6.73 -0.85 -6.30
CA THR A 50 -6.93 -2.28 -6.60
C THR A 50 -8.40 -2.72 -6.50
N ALA A 51 -9.34 -1.77 -6.44
CA ALA A 51 -10.79 -2.02 -6.35
C ALA A 51 -11.23 -2.98 -5.22
N GLY A 52 -10.46 -3.10 -4.13
CA GLY A 52 -10.76 -4.06 -3.06
C GLY A 52 -10.31 -5.51 -3.34
N ILE A 53 -9.58 -5.75 -4.44
CA ILE A 53 -8.96 -7.05 -4.74
C ILE A 53 -7.48 -7.00 -4.38
N ARG A 54 -7.00 -7.93 -3.55
CA ARG A 54 -5.58 -8.00 -3.17
C ARG A 54 -4.73 -8.23 -4.44
N PRO A 55 -3.83 -7.31 -4.81
CA PRO A 55 -2.95 -7.54 -5.94
C PRO A 55 -1.97 -8.67 -5.59
N PRO A 56 -1.63 -9.54 -6.55
CA PRO A 56 -0.62 -10.55 -6.31
C PRO A 56 0.72 -9.87 -5.95
N PRO A 57 1.51 -10.44 -5.03
CA PRO A 57 2.82 -9.89 -4.67
C PRO A 57 3.67 -9.76 -5.95
N ARG A 58 4.31 -8.60 -6.13
CA ARG A 58 5.02 -8.29 -7.38
C ARG A 58 6.29 -9.12 -7.45
N ARG A 59 6.20 -10.31 -8.04
CA ARG A 59 7.37 -11.14 -8.29
C ARG A 59 8.08 -10.64 -9.55
N ARG A 60 9.29 -10.11 -9.38
CA ARG A 60 10.17 -9.81 -10.53
C ARG A 60 10.40 -11.11 -11.30
N SER A 61 10.17 -11.11 -12.61
CA SER A 61 10.50 -12.26 -13.44
C SER A 61 12.01 -12.50 -13.34
N ARG A 62 12.42 -13.76 -13.10
CA ARG A 62 13.84 -14.15 -13.17
C ARG A 62 14.35 -14.13 -14.61
N LEU A 63 13.44 -14.21 -15.57
CA LEU A 63 13.73 -14.08 -16.98
C LEU A 63 14.04 -12.60 -17.24
N ALA A 64 15.29 -12.34 -17.60
CA ALA A 64 15.67 -11.07 -18.19
C ALA A 64 14.96 -10.94 -19.54
N PRO A 65 14.40 -9.78 -19.88
CA PRO A 65 13.91 -9.55 -21.23
C PRO A 65 15.10 -9.63 -22.19
N THR A 66 15.16 -10.71 -22.97
CA THR A 66 16.10 -10.82 -24.10
C THR A 66 15.59 -9.87 -25.18
N LEU A 67 16.32 -8.77 -25.40
CA LEU A 67 16.12 -7.94 -26.58
C LEU A 67 16.79 -8.66 -27.75
N ALA A 68 16.00 -9.09 -28.73
CA ALA A 68 16.48 -9.64 -30.00
C ALA A 68 16.55 -8.55 -31.07
#